data_AF-A0A2K3MCX0-F1
#
_entry.id   AF-A0A2K3MCX0-F1
#
_cell.length_a   1.000
_cell.length_b   1.000
_cell.length_c   1.000
_cell.angle_alpha   90.00
_cell.angle_beta   90.00
_cell.angle_gamma   90.00
#
_symmetry.space_group_name_H-M   'P 1'
#
loop_
_entity.id
_entity.type
_entity.pdbx_description
1 polymer ?
#
loop_
_entity_poly.entity_id
_entity_poly.type
_entity_poly.pdbx_seq_one_letter_code
_entity_poly.pdbx_strand_id
1 'polypeptide(L)'
;VSDFFVRLIQRVSPKSYQQAFAEVYVTQKFLENFCGDQVRFLARSFAVPGNHLGQQSHGFRWPYGPWIDCTPKFRLAVPCRFFMQLSNECLCLVAIITPFNFPLEIPVLQLMGALYMGNKPVLKVDSKVSIVMEQMLRLLHSCGLPVEDVDFINCDG
;
A
#
# COMPACT_ATOMS: atom_id res chain seq x y z
N VAL A 1 -22.52 5.14 -5.64
CA VAL A 1 -21.15 4.66 -5.93
C VAL A 1 -21.03 3.15 -5.76
N SER A 2 -21.48 2.56 -4.65
CA SER A 2 -21.42 1.10 -4.42
C SER A 2 -22.12 0.26 -5.50
N ASP A 3 -23.38 0.55 -5.85
CA ASP A 3 -24.13 -0.20 -6.89
C ASP A 3 -23.44 -0.18 -8.26
N PHE A 4 -22.76 0.92 -8.60
CA PHE A 4 -21.97 1.03 -9.83
C PHE A 4 -20.82 0.01 -9.85
N PHE A 5 -20.03 -0.07 -8.77
CA PHE A 5 -18.94 -1.03 -8.67
C PHE A 5 -19.44 -2.48 -8.63
N VAL A 6 -20.55 -2.76 -7.95
CA VAL A 6 -21.14 -4.10 -7.92
C VAL A 6 -21.54 -4.55 -9.32
N ARG A 7 -22.26 -3.71 -10.08
CA ARG A 7 -22.64 -4.02 -11.47
C ARG A 7 -21.43 -4.11 -12.39
N LEU A 8 -20.41 -3.30 -12.18
CA LEU A 8 -19.16 -3.35 -12.96
C LEU A 8 -18.42 -4.67 -12.72
N ILE A 9 -18.30 -5.10 -11.46
CA ILE A 9 -17.70 -6.39 -11.09
C ILE A 9 -18.47 -7.54 -11.74
N GLN A 10 -19.81 -7.54 -11.70
CA GLN A 10 -20.62 -8.59 -12.33
C GLN A 10 -20.39 -8.72 -13.84
N ARG A 11 -20.04 -7.63 -14.53
CA ARG A 11 -19.77 -7.65 -15.98
C ARG A 11 -18.42 -8.28 -16.32
N VAL A 12 -17.42 -8.13 -15.45
CA VAL A 12 -16.05 -8.62 -15.71
C VAL A 12 -15.74 -9.95 -15.03
N SER A 13 -16.42 -10.24 -13.93
CA SER A 13 -16.28 -11.45 -13.13
C SER A 13 -17.67 -11.94 -12.75
N PRO A 14 -18.21 -12.96 -13.45
CA PRO A 14 -19.60 -13.38 -13.29
C PRO A 14 -19.81 -14.02 -11.91
N LYS A 15 -20.35 -13.23 -10.99
CA LYS A 15 -20.69 -13.64 -9.61
C LYS A 15 -22.05 -13.08 -9.19
N SER A 16 -22.63 -13.65 -8.13
CA SER A 16 -23.92 -13.20 -7.62
C SER A 16 -23.82 -11.75 -7.13
N TYR A 17 -24.94 -11.02 -7.17
CA TYR A 17 -24.96 -9.62 -6.72
C TYR A 17 -24.52 -9.49 -5.26
N GLN A 18 -24.95 -10.42 -4.40
CA GLN A 18 -24.57 -10.43 -2.98
C GLN A 18 -23.07 -10.64 -2.79
N GLN A 19 -22.44 -11.52 -3.59
CA GLN A 19 -21.00 -11.75 -3.52
C GLN A 19 -20.20 -10.54 -4.02
N ALA A 20 -20.60 -9.94 -5.15
CA ALA A 20 -19.99 -8.72 -5.65
C ALA A 20 -20.19 -7.53 -4.69
N PHE A 21 -21.35 -7.43 -4.03
CA PHE A 21 -21.61 -6.44 -3.01
C PHE A 21 -20.73 -6.64 -1.78
N ALA A 22 -20.50 -7.88 -1.36
CA ALA A 22 -19.61 -8.19 -0.25
C ALA A 22 -18.17 -7.68 -0.50
N GLU A 23 -17.64 -7.83 -1.72
CA GLU A 23 -16.30 -7.33 -2.08
C GLU A 23 -16.20 -5.80 -1.94
N VAL A 24 -17.22 -5.07 -2.43
CA VAL A 24 -17.28 -3.61 -2.32
C VAL A 24 -17.43 -3.20 -0.84
N TYR A 25 -18.25 -3.92 -0.08
CA TYR A 25 -18.48 -3.65 1.34
C TYR A 25 -17.23 -3.87 2.19
N VAL A 26 -16.51 -4.97 1.98
CA VAL A 26 -15.24 -5.26 2.68
C VAL A 26 -14.22 -4.16 2.38
N THR A 27 -14.13 -3.73 1.13
CA THR A 27 -13.21 -2.66 0.73
C THR A 27 -13.57 -1.33 1.38
N GLN A 28 -14.86 -0.99 1.43
CA GLN A 28 -15.32 0.20 2.16
C GLN A 28 -14.94 0.12 3.64
N LYS A 29 -15.22 -1.01 4.29
CA LYS A 29 -14.89 -1.20 5.72
C LYS A 29 -13.39 -1.12 5.98
N PHE A 30 -12.58 -1.65 5.08
CA PHE A 30 -11.13 -1.50 5.15
C PHE A 30 -10.71 -0.03 5.10
N LEU A 31 -11.24 0.76 4.17
CA LEU A 31 -10.93 2.20 4.09
C LEU A 31 -11.40 2.96 5.34
N GLU A 32 -12.58 2.65 5.86
CA GLU A 32 -13.11 3.23 7.11
C GLU A 32 -12.20 2.91 8.32
N ASN A 33 -11.68 1.68 8.40
CA ASN A 33 -10.79 1.27 9.48
C ASN A 33 -9.46 2.02 9.50
N PHE A 34 -9.01 2.53 8.34
CA PHE A 34 -7.78 3.32 8.21
C PHE A 34 -8.05 4.83 8.08
N CYS A 35 -9.25 5.30 8.43
CA CYS A 35 -9.50 6.74 8.50
C CYS A 35 -8.87 7.39 9.75
N GLY A 36 -8.55 8.69 9.64
CA GLY A 36 -8.00 9.49 10.74
C GLY A 36 -6.56 9.12 11.09
N ASP A 37 -6.26 9.01 12.39
CA ASP A 37 -4.92 8.73 12.91
C ASP A 37 -4.50 7.25 12.80
N GLN A 38 -5.38 6.37 12.28
CA GLN A 38 -5.11 4.93 12.22
C GLN A 38 -3.95 4.56 11.29
N VAL A 39 -3.77 5.29 10.18
CA VAL A 39 -2.59 5.14 9.31
C VAL A 39 -1.30 5.50 10.05
N ARG A 40 -1.35 6.50 10.94
CA ARG A 40 -0.20 6.91 11.76
C ARG A 40 0.18 5.86 12.80
N PHE A 41 -0.80 5.11 13.32
CA PHE A 41 -0.53 4.01 14.25
C PHE A 41 0.15 2.80 13.58
N LEU A 42 0.03 2.62 12.26
CA LEU A 42 0.82 1.63 11.53
C LEU A 42 2.33 1.93 11.57
N ALA A 43 2.69 3.22 11.63
CA ALA A 43 4.07 3.69 11.72
C ALA A 43 4.58 3.80 13.17
N ARG A 44 3.83 3.30 14.17
CA ARG A 44 4.23 3.39 15.58
C ARG A 44 5.55 2.64 15.81
N SER A 45 6.57 3.38 16.20
CA SER A 45 7.86 2.85 16.64
C SER A 45 7.77 2.30 18.06
N PHE A 46 8.71 1.44 18.40
CA PHE A 46 8.88 0.94 19.77
C PHE A 46 10.27 1.30 20.28
N ALA A 47 10.36 1.51 21.59
CA ALA A 47 11.61 1.70 22.31
C ALA A 47 11.66 0.68 23.45
N VAL A 48 12.71 -0.14 23.51
CA VAL A 48 12.94 -1.05 24.64
C VAL A 48 14.13 -0.53 25.44
N PRO A 49 13.96 -0.21 26.74
CA PRO A 49 15.06 0.20 27.59
C PRO A 49 16.02 -0.98 27.82
N GLY A 50 17.32 -0.73 27.75
CA GLY A 50 18.35 -1.73 28.04
C GLY A 50 18.72 -1.80 29.52
N ASN A 51 19.63 -2.72 29.85
CA ASN A 51 20.00 -3.01 31.24
C ASN A 51 21.07 -2.06 31.81
N HIS A 52 21.59 -1.13 31.00
CA HIS A 52 22.59 -0.14 31.42
C HIS A 52 22.11 1.28 31.13
N LEU A 53 22.52 2.23 31.97
CA LEU A 53 22.27 3.66 31.76
C LEU A 53 22.72 4.08 30.35
N GLY A 54 21.78 4.62 29.57
CA GLY A 54 22.00 5.04 28.18
C GLY A 54 21.75 3.97 27.11
N GLN A 55 21.52 2.71 27.47
CA GLN A 55 21.08 1.70 26.49
C GLN A 55 19.59 1.82 26.22
N GLN A 56 19.25 2.03 24.96
CA GLN A 56 17.89 1.97 24.45
C GLN A 56 17.95 1.35 23.05
N SER A 57 17.09 0.38 22.77
CA SER A 57 16.86 -0.06 21.39
C SER A 57 15.62 0.64 20.85
N HIS A 58 15.74 1.26 19.68
CA HIS A 58 14.65 1.96 19.02
C HIS A 58 14.39 1.28 17.68
N GLY A 59 13.15 0.82 17.47
CA GLY A 59 12.69 0.32 16.18
C GLY A 59 11.87 1.41 15.50
N PHE A 60 12.48 2.13 14.55
CA PHE A 60 11.78 3.14 13.75
C PHE A 60 11.14 2.51 12.51
N ARG A 61 9.88 2.87 12.21
CA ARG A 61 9.23 2.62 10.92
C ARG A 61 9.20 3.94 10.15
N TRP A 62 10.14 4.12 9.24
CA TRP A 62 10.22 5.32 8.40
C TRP A 62 9.43 5.09 7.10
N PRO A 63 8.41 5.90 6.78
CA PRO A 63 7.62 5.72 5.56
C PRO A 63 8.42 6.01 4.28
N TYR A 64 9.43 6.89 4.33
CA TYR A 64 10.33 7.15 3.21
C TYR A 64 11.75 6.70 3.56
N GLY A 65 12.23 5.66 2.89
CA GLY A 65 13.65 5.34 2.87
C GLY A 65 14.45 6.41 2.10
N PRO A 66 15.75 6.58 2.36
CA PRO A 66 16.60 7.60 1.74
C PRO A 66 17.00 7.26 0.29
N TRP A 67 16.06 6.87 -0.57
CA TRP A 67 16.34 6.47 -1.95
C TRP A 67 15.71 7.36 -3.02
N ILE A 68 14.96 8.41 -2.64
CA ILE A 68 14.53 9.46 -3.59
C ILE A 68 15.64 10.49 -3.89
N ASP A 69 16.79 10.43 -3.22
CA ASP A 69 17.97 11.20 -3.61
C ASP A 69 19.05 10.29 -4.23
N CYS A 70 18.75 9.77 -5.42
CA CYS A 70 19.78 9.24 -6.31
C CYS A 70 20.27 10.36 -7.25
N THR A 71 20.96 11.37 -6.71
CA THR A 71 22.09 12.03 -7.42
C THR A 71 23.17 12.51 -6.43
N PRO A 72 24.45 12.55 -6.83
CA PRO A 72 25.54 12.00 -6.04
C PRO A 72 26.15 13.04 -5.11
N LYS A 73 26.35 12.69 -3.82
CA LYS A 73 27.48 13.23 -3.02
C LYS A 73 27.69 12.48 -1.70
N PHE A 74 28.94 12.04 -1.56
CA PHE A 74 29.66 11.71 -0.30
C PHE A 74 29.23 10.49 0.52
N ARG A 75 29.90 9.39 0.14
CA ARG A 75 30.48 8.39 1.05
C ARG A 75 31.04 9.03 2.34
N LEU A 76 30.42 8.76 3.48
CA LEU A 76 31.09 8.74 4.78
C LEU A 76 30.78 7.40 5.44
N ALA A 77 31.72 6.48 5.27
CA ALA A 77 31.81 5.28 6.08
C ALA A 77 32.11 5.71 7.53
N VAL A 78 31.21 5.40 8.46
CA VAL A 78 31.49 5.39 9.89
C VAL A 78 31.75 3.94 10.32
N PRO A 79 32.84 3.66 11.04
CA PRO A 79 33.26 2.29 11.33
C PRO A 79 32.44 1.69 12.48
N CYS A 80 32.18 0.39 12.35
CA CYS A 80 31.52 -0.53 13.27
C CYS A 80 31.49 -0.15 14.76
N ARG A 81 30.29 0.00 15.32
CA ARG A 81 29.89 -0.55 16.63
C ARG A 81 28.49 -1.13 16.48
N PHE A 82 28.29 -2.35 16.97
CA PHE A 82 27.05 -3.10 16.91
C PHE A 82 25.81 -2.23 17.22
N PHE A 83 25.12 -1.83 16.17
CA PHE A 83 23.77 -1.28 16.21
C PHE A 83 22.93 -2.23 15.37
N MET A 84 22.33 -3.24 16.01
CA MET A 84 21.37 -4.10 15.33
C MET A 84 20.03 -3.37 15.31
N GLN A 85 19.90 -2.44 14.36
CA GLN A 85 18.64 -1.76 14.08
C GLN A 85 17.83 -2.69 13.18
N LEU A 86 16.78 -3.29 13.71
CA LEU A 86 15.74 -3.92 12.89
C LEU A 86 14.92 -2.79 12.25
N SER A 87 15.45 -2.17 11.20
CA SER A 87 14.67 -1.31 10.31
C SER A 87 13.83 -2.22 9.41
N ASN A 88 12.51 -2.19 9.57
CA ASN A 88 11.63 -2.56 8.46
C ASN A 88 11.74 -1.40 7.46
N GLU A 89 12.73 -1.45 6.58
CA GLU A 89 12.92 -0.45 5.54
C GLU A 89 11.80 -0.57 4.50
N CYS A 90 11.22 0.56 4.11
CA CYS A 90 10.31 0.60 2.97
C CYS A 90 11.06 0.22 1.70
N LEU A 91 10.58 -0.84 1.05
CA LEU A 91 11.03 -1.21 -0.29
C LEU A 91 10.47 -0.15 -1.24
N CYS A 92 11.32 0.75 -1.70
CA CYS A 92 10.93 1.93 -2.46
C CYS A 92 10.10 1.64 -3.73
N LEU A 93 10.08 0.39 -4.20
CA LEU A 93 9.22 -0.08 -5.28
C LEU A 93 8.57 -1.42 -4.88
N VAL A 94 7.25 -1.49 -4.97
CA VAL A 94 6.46 -2.71 -4.71
C VAL A 94 5.61 -3.03 -5.93
N ALA A 95 5.78 -4.20 -6.52
CA ALA A 95 4.91 -4.67 -7.60
C ALA A 95 3.74 -5.46 -7.01
N ILE A 96 2.50 -5.04 -7.33
CA ILE A 96 1.28 -5.70 -6.89
C ILE A 96 0.64 -6.34 -8.11
N ILE A 97 0.66 -7.67 -8.16
CA ILE A 97 0.03 -8.46 -9.21
C ILE A 97 -1.18 -9.17 -8.62
N THR A 98 -2.37 -8.90 -9.16
CA THR A 98 -3.62 -9.49 -8.63
C THR A 98 -4.35 -10.37 -9.65
N PRO A 99 -4.94 -11.50 -9.20
CA PRO A 99 -5.70 -12.40 -10.06
C PRO A 99 -7.13 -11.90 -10.31
N PHE A 100 -7.85 -12.59 -11.19
CA PHE A 100 -9.20 -12.22 -11.64
C PHE A 100 -10.33 -12.49 -10.62
N ASN A 101 -10.11 -13.32 -9.60
CA ASN A 101 -11.18 -13.79 -8.71
C ASN A 101 -11.84 -12.66 -7.91
N PHE A 102 -11.03 -11.74 -7.40
CA PHE A 102 -11.47 -10.63 -6.54
C PHE A 102 -10.89 -9.32 -7.08
N PRO A 103 -11.55 -8.74 -8.10
CA PRO A 103 -10.98 -7.66 -8.90
C PRO A 103 -10.92 -6.31 -8.19
N LEU A 104 -11.53 -6.17 -7.00
CA LEU A 104 -11.56 -4.92 -6.24
C LEU A 104 -10.92 -5.10 -4.86
N GLU A 105 -11.35 -6.10 -4.08
CA GLU A 105 -10.88 -6.31 -2.70
C GLU A 105 -9.36 -6.51 -2.61
N ILE A 106 -8.82 -7.53 -3.29
CA ILE A 106 -7.39 -7.85 -3.24
C ILE A 106 -6.51 -6.66 -3.69
N PRO A 107 -6.73 -6.05 -4.87
CA PRO A 107 -5.86 -4.98 -5.32
C PRO A 107 -5.94 -3.73 -4.44
N VAL A 108 -7.13 -3.35 -3.95
CA VAL A 108 -7.25 -2.17 -3.08
C VAL A 108 -6.58 -2.39 -1.73
N LEU A 109 -6.77 -3.55 -1.10
CA LEU A 109 -6.16 -3.85 0.20
C LEU A 109 -4.62 -3.83 0.12
N GLN A 110 -4.06 -4.44 -0.93
CA GLN A 110 -2.60 -4.44 -1.13
C GLN A 110 -2.07 -3.06 -1.51
N LEU A 111 -2.77 -2.34 -2.40
CA LEU A 111 -2.39 -1.00 -2.84
C LEU A 111 -2.36 -0.02 -1.67
N MET A 112 -3.45 0.07 -0.92
CA MET A 112 -3.55 0.97 0.22
C MET A 112 -2.59 0.54 1.33
N GLY A 113 -2.36 -0.76 1.56
CA GLY A 113 -1.34 -1.24 2.47
C GLY A 113 0.08 -0.78 2.09
N ALA A 114 0.42 -0.82 0.80
CA ALA A 114 1.70 -0.34 0.30
C ALA A 114 1.85 1.19 0.47
N LEU A 115 0.79 1.95 0.14
CA LEU A 115 0.75 3.41 0.28
C LEU A 115 0.79 3.88 1.73
N TYR A 116 0.07 3.22 2.63
CA TYR A 116 0.09 3.54 4.07
C TYR A 116 1.45 3.30 4.70
N MET A 117 2.22 2.38 4.15
CA MET A 117 3.61 2.17 4.54
C MET A 117 4.57 3.16 3.87
N GLY A 118 4.13 4.00 2.94
CA GLY A 118 4.98 4.98 2.24
C GLY A 118 5.76 4.42 1.05
N ASN A 119 5.36 3.25 0.52
CA ASN A 119 5.95 2.72 -0.71
C ASN A 119 5.28 3.33 -1.94
N LYS A 120 6.00 3.31 -3.08
CA LYS A 120 5.44 3.61 -4.41
C LYS A 120 5.09 2.30 -5.14
N PRO A 121 3.81 1.87 -5.14
CA PRO A 121 3.41 0.62 -5.78
C PRO A 121 3.22 0.77 -7.30
N VAL A 122 3.63 -0.28 -8.03
CA VAL A 122 3.23 -0.53 -9.42
C VAL A 122 2.13 -1.60 -9.39
N LEU A 123 0.93 -1.22 -9.80
CA LEU A 123 -0.25 -2.08 -9.78
C LEU A 123 -0.51 -2.68 -11.16
N LYS A 124 -0.50 -4.01 -11.22
CA LYS A 124 -0.92 -4.81 -12.37
C LYS A 124 -2.10 -5.69 -11.98
N VAL A 125 -3.23 -5.45 -12.62
CA VAL A 125 -4.42 -6.28 -12.50
C VAL A 125 -4.56 -7.12 -13.77
N ASP A 126 -5.20 -8.28 -13.70
CA ASP A 126 -5.57 -9.05 -14.90
C ASP A 126 -6.35 -8.16 -15.88
N SER A 127 -5.93 -8.15 -17.15
CA SER A 127 -6.45 -7.26 -18.19
C SER A 127 -7.98 -7.36 -18.34
N LYS A 128 -8.58 -8.53 -18.09
CA LYS A 128 -10.03 -8.75 -18.22
C LYS A 128 -10.85 -8.01 -17.17
N VAL A 129 -10.28 -7.80 -15.98
CA VAL A 129 -10.97 -7.16 -14.85
C VAL A 129 -10.38 -5.80 -14.46
N SER A 130 -9.31 -5.38 -15.13
CA SER A 130 -8.57 -4.13 -14.91
C SER A 130 -9.43 -2.86 -14.86
N ILE A 131 -10.53 -2.82 -15.61
CA ILE A 131 -11.47 -1.68 -15.64
C ILE A 131 -12.06 -1.35 -14.26
N VAL A 132 -12.26 -2.36 -13.41
CA VAL A 132 -12.78 -2.14 -12.04
C VAL A 132 -11.79 -1.33 -11.23
N MET A 133 -10.51 -1.68 -11.34
CA MET A 133 -9.44 -0.99 -10.63
C MET A 133 -9.16 0.39 -11.21
N GLU A 134 -9.27 0.57 -12.53
CA GLU A 134 -9.14 1.88 -13.17
C GLU A 134 -10.20 2.87 -12.64
N GLN A 135 -11.46 2.43 -12.53
CA GLN A 135 -12.52 3.28 -11.96
C GLN A 135 -12.29 3.58 -10.47
N MET A 136 -11.72 2.63 -9.73
CA MET A 136 -11.37 2.84 -8.32
C MET A 136 -10.20 3.83 -8.16
N LEU A 137 -9.17 3.77 -9.01
CA LEU A 137 -8.08 4.76 -9.00
C LEU A 137 -8.57 6.16 -9.34
N ARG A 138 -9.49 6.30 -10.31
CA ARG A 138 -10.13 7.59 -10.62
C ARG A 138 -10.88 8.15 -9.40
N LEU A 139 -11.60 7.29 -8.68
CA LEU A 139 -12.25 7.67 -7.43
C LEU A 139 -11.22 8.09 -6.38
N LEU A 140 -10.13 7.34 -6.19
CA LEU A 140 -9.08 7.67 -5.23
C LEU A 140 -8.40 9.01 -5.56
N HIS A 141 -8.13 9.30 -6.83
CA HIS A 141 -7.61 10.61 -7.24
C HIS A 141 -8.60 11.74 -6.93
N SER A 142 -9.91 11.51 -7.11
CA SER A 142 -10.93 12.50 -6.71
C SER A 142 -11.02 12.70 -5.20
N CYS A 143 -10.61 11.70 -4.41
CA CYS A 143 -10.52 11.77 -2.95
C CYS A 143 -9.19 12.39 -2.46
N GLY A 144 -8.26 12.73 -3.34
CA GLY A 144 -6.99 13.40 -3.01
C GLY A 144 -5.74 12.51 -3.04
N LEU A 145 -5.82 11.28 -3.58
CA LEU A 145 -4.63 10.48 -3.85
C LEU A 145 -3.79 11.18 -4.96
N PRO A 146 -2.51 11.51 -4.73
CA PRO A 146 -1.68 12.13 -5.75
C PRO A 146 -1.35 11.14 -6.88
N VAL A 147 -1.32 11.64 -8.11
CA VAL A 147 -1.17 10.82 -9.32
C VAL A 147 0.22 10.19 -9.45
N GLU A 148 1.21 10.72 -8.72
CA GLU A 148 2.60 10.28 -8.76
C GLU A 148 2.91 9.09 -7.83
N ASP A 149 2.00 8.75 -6.92
CA ASP A 149 2.21 7.72 -5.90
C ASP A 149 1.87 6.31 -6.38
N VAL A 150 1.11 6.15 -7.47
CA VAL A 150 0.70 4.84 -7.99
C VAL A 150 0.88 4.77 -9.50
N ASP A 151 1.65 3.79 -9.95
CA ASP A 151 1.75 3.45 -11.36
C ASP A 151 0.81 2.30 -11.68
N PHE A 152 -0.11 2.47 -12.64
CA PHE A 152 -1.06 1.44 -13.06
C PHE A 152 -0.71 0.95 -14.47
N ILE A 153 -0.45 -0.36 -14.61
CA ILE A 153 -0.04 -0.95 -15.89
C ILE A 153 -0.96 -2.09 -16.30
N ASN A 154 -1.40 -2.06 -17.56
CA ASN A 154 -2.13 -3.13 -18.20
C ASN A 154 -1.20 -3.81 -19.21
N CYS A 155 -0.86 -5.06 -18.96
CA CYS A 155 -0.06 -5.88 -19.85
C CYS A 155 -0.50 -7.34 -19.79
N ASP A 156 -0.30 -8.04 -20.90
CA ASP A 156 -0.43 -9.49 -20.96
C ASP A 156 0.74 -10.14 -20.21
N GLY A 157 0.47 -11.27 -19.56
CA GLY A 157 1.45 -12.03 -18.77
C GLY A 157 0.97 -13.43 -18.48
#